data_AF-N9Q432-F1
#
_entry.id   AF-N9Q432-F1
#
_cell.length_a   1.000
_cell.length_b   1.000
_cell.length_c   1.000
_cell.angle_alpha   90.00
_cell.angle_beta   90.00
_cell.angle_gamma   90.00
#
_symmetry.space_group_name_H-M   'P 1'
#
loop_
_entity.id
_entity.type
_entity.pdbx_description
1 polymer ?
#
loop_
_entity_poly.entity_id
_entity_poly.type
_entity_poly.pdbx_seq_one_letter_code
_entity_poly.pdbx_strand_id
1 'polypeptide(L)'
;MNILIVGNGFDLSHYLPTKYDHFMDVMEAIENKELGKPLNDLVTSHFENVGDLIVKFLQLKKAINPQTYEMNFDELFSQCRDRNFITKTKQIYVTDNIKLSFEKIVEIQFLLKNNAWYQYFKNHVKEIKTWIDFEQKIYEALRAISIFIDKINEKIDEIGYCSDHINHSGECEKSQIFIKAEYCKILESLNLLKSGYYGDGEDEDEYGRKFTRPYETGNGFDDYRFYIKDEINSYKHGYQKIDEHIILENLQKSLDNFIEIFNLYLTLVVDNLDPKVDFMINKSDWINLDQIYSFNYTNSFLRFYKLIQIDFLHGQLGEDQNIVLGVSEIENESIKKIKAYGFTKYHQKILKNTQYIFLHDLKNQIKNLTDTIDETRKSLLDDWKTNEMKDSDRNFIQVNRQKLEQLKGKIFIWGHSLDISDKNYINEIFEMNESEKFFEVIVFYHNKQANFELLANLIHILGKDKIEFWMKNKWLKFEPNPEVNFQTENKIELEQVS
;
A
#
# COMPACT_ATOMS: atom_id res chain seq x y z
N MET A 1 4.84 -24.41 -18.52
CA MET A 1 4.90 -23.67 -17.26
C MET A 1 3.59 -22.92 -16.97
N ASN A 2 2.97 -23.14 -15.83
CA ASN A 2 1.76 -22.46 -15.36
C ASN A 2 2.09 -21.55 -14.17
N ILE A 3 1.85 -20.26 -14.34
CA ILE A 3 2.13 -19.23 -13.33
C ILE A 3 0.79 -18.70 -12.82
N LEU A 4 0.64 -18.56 -11.49
CA LEU A 4 -0.49 -17.87 -10.89
C LEU A 4 -0.02 -16.55 -10.27
N ILE A 5 -0.75 -15.48 -10.57
CA ILE A 5 -0.60 -14.16 -9.98
C ILE A 5 -1.86 -13.86 -9.18
N VAL A 6 -1.71 -13.63 -7.87
CA VAL A 6 -2.82 -13.27 -6.98
C VAL A 6 -2.68 -11.84 -6.49
N GLY A 7 -3.81 -11.13 -6.44
CA GLY A 7 -3.93 -9.80 -5.83
C GLY A 7 -5.10 -9.74 -4.84
N ASN A 8 -5.39 -8.56 -4.30
CA ASN A 8 -6.26 -8.44 -3.10
C ASN A 8 -7.66 -9.02 -3.32
N GLY A 9 -8.16 -8.99 -4.55
CA GLY A 9 -9.43 -9.62 -4.93
C GLY A 9 -9.49 -11.13 -4.67
N PHE A 10 -8.35 -11.81 -4.54
CA PHE A 10 -8.27 -13.21 -4.10
C PHE A 10 -8.64 -13.34 -2.62
N ASP A 11 -8.03 -12.54 -1.74
CA ASP A 11 -8.37 -12.51 -0.30
C ASP A 11 -9.86 -12.15 -0.12
N LEU A 12 -10.34 -11.18 -0.89
CA LEU A 12 -11.74 -10.77 -0.87
C LEU A 12 -12.69 -11.86 -1.37
N SER A 13 -12.30 -12.68 -2.35
CA SER A 13 -13.13 -13.81 -2.79
C SER A 13 -13.20 -14.93 -1.75
N HIS A 14 -12.27 -14.96 -0.80
CA HIS A 14 -12.28 -15.85 0.35
C HIS A 14 -12.93 -15.20 1.59
N TYR A 15 -13.46 -13.98 1.48
CA TYR A 15 -14.05 -13.22 2.59
C TYR A 15 -13.07 -12.86 3.72
N LEU A 16 -11.78 -12.73 3.41
CA LEU A 16 -10.82 -12.11 4.33
C LEU A 16 -11.00 -10.58 4.30
N PRO A 17 -11.04 -9.90 5.46
CA PRO A 17 -11.33 -8.48 5.51
C PRO A 17 -10.10 -7.61 5.17
N THR A 18 -9.68 -7.62 3.91
CA THR A 18 -8.45 -6.95 3.44
C THR A 18 -8.69 -5.70 2.57
N LYS A 19 -9.94 -5.19 2.54
CA LYS A 19 -10.23 -3.88 1.94
C LYS A 19 -9.61 -2.78 2.80
N TYR A 20 -9.23 -1.69 2.15
CA TYR A 20 -8.82 -0.47 2.85
C TYR A 20 -9.85 -0.04 3.90
N ASP A 21 -11.13 -0.06 3.54
CA ASP A 21 -12.21 0.30 4.46
C ASP A 21 -12.28 -0.61 5.70
N HIS A 22 -12.03 -1.91 5.55
CA HIS A 22 -12.02 -2.83 6.70
C HIS A 22 -10.91 -2.47 7.68
N PHE A 23 -9.72 -2.15 7.17
CA PHE A 23 -8.60 -1.71 8.00
C PHE A 23 -8.92 -0.40 8.72
N MET A 24 -9.36 0.63 8.00
CA MET A 24 -9.64 1.94 8.59
C MET A 24 -10.77 1.89 9.62
N ASP A 25 -11.84 1.14 9.34
CA ASP A 25 -12.97 1.02 10.27
C ASP A 25 -12.57 0.31 11.58
N VAL A 26 -11.67 -0.68 11.50
CA VAL A 26 -11.14 -1.35 12.69
C VAL A 26 -10.18 -0.44 13.46
N MET A 27 -9.34 0.35 12.78
CA MET A 27 -8.49 1.34 13.45
C MET A 27 -9.32 2.41 14.15
N GLU A 28 -10.38 2.90 13.51
CA GLU A 28 -11.32 3.86 14.10
C GLU A 28 -12.05 3.27 15.32
N ALA A 29 -12.46 2.00 15.26
CA ALA A 29 -13.08 1.31 16.40
C ALA A 29 -12.11 1.19 17.60
N ILE A 30 -10.84 0.89 17.35
CA ILE A 30 -9.80 0.82 18.39
C ILE A 30 -9.50 2.22 18.95
N GLU A 31 -9.35 3.21 18.08
CA GLU A 31 -9.10 4.61 18.46
C GLU A 31 -10.20 5.16 19.39
N ASN A 32 -11.46 4.82 19.11
CA ASN A 32 -12.63 5.28 19.84
C ASN A 32 -12.97 4.45 21.10
N LYS A 33 -12.22 3.38 21.40
CA LYS A 33 -12.47 2.56 22.60
C LYS A 33 -12.18 3.37 23.86
N GLU A 34 -13.23 3.65 24.64
CA GLU A 34 -13.09 4.36 25.93
C GLU A 34 -12.38 3.49 26.97
N LEU A 35 -11.27 3.99 27.53
CA LEU A 35 -10.49 3.29 28.56
C LEU A 35 -10.75 3.82 29.98
N GLY A 36 -11.50 4.92 30.11
CA GLY A 36 -11.77 5.62 31.38
C GLY A 36 -10.78 6.75 31.65
N LYS A 37 -11.21 7.77 32.42
CA LYS A 37 -10.50 9.07 32.56
C LYS A 37 -8.98 8.99 32.78
N PRO A 38 -8.45 8.29 33.80
CA PRO A 38 -7.00 8.28 34.06
C PRO A 38 -6.16 7.70 32.91
N LEU A 39 -6.75 6.81 32.10
CA LEU A 39 -6.08 6.14 30.98
C LEU A 39 -6.26 6.90 29.68
N ASN A 40 -7.42 7.53 29.47
CA ASN A 40 -7.59 8.48 28.38
C ASN A 40 -6.59 9.64 28.54
N ASP A 41 -6.40 10.14 29.76
CA ASP A 41 -5.38 11.15 30.08
C ASP A 41 -3.96 10.63 29.82
N LEU A 42 -3.70 9.34 30.06
CA LEU A 42 -2.44 8.69 29.72
C LEU A 42 -2.22 8.68 28.21
N VAL A 43 -3.11 8.07 27.42
CA VAL A 43 -2.96 8.02 25.94
C VAL A 43 -2.91 9.42 25.32
N THR A 44 -3.56 10.40 25.96
CA THR A 44 -3.53 11.78 25.48
C THR A 44 -2.31 12.59 25.91
N SER A 45 -1.54 12.13 26.91
CA SER A 45 -0.31 12.76 27.37
C SER A 45 0.84 12.59 26.38
N HIS A 46 1.83 13.49 26.46
CA HIS A 46 3.04 13.40 25.64
C HIS A 46 4.00 12.34 26.20
N PHE A 47 4.48 11.45 25.32
CA PHE A 47 5.51 10.45 25.60
C PHE A 47 6.54 10.44 24.48
N GLU A 48 7.80 10.22 24.83
CA GLU A 48 8.89 10.15 23.85
C GLU A 48 8.81 8.87 23.01
N ASN A 49 8.37 7.75 23.59
CA ASN A 49 8.24 6.48 22.89
C ASN A 49 7.18 5.56 23.54
N VAL A 50 6.84 4.47 22.84
CA VAL A 50 5.89 3.44 23.29
C VAL A 50 6.35 2.77 24.59
N GLY A 51 7.66 2.63 24.82
CA GLY A 51 8.22 2.04 26.04
C GLY A 51 7.85 2.85 27.29
N ASP A 52 7.97 4.18 27.23
CA ASP A 52 7.60 5.07 28.34
C ASP A 52 6.09 5.02 28.65
N LEU A 53 5.27 4.93 27.61
CA LEU A 53 3.84 4.71 27.73
C LEU A 53 3.57 3.38 28.43
N ILE A 54 4.21 2.29 27.99
CA ILE A 54 4.07 0.95 28.60
C ILE A 54 4.50 0.97 30.07
N VAL A 55 5.57 1.67 30.43
CA VAL A 55 6.02 1.77 31.83
C VAL A 55 4.97 2.46 32.71
N LYS A 56 4.46 3.63 32.30
CA LYS A 56 3.39 4.32 33.06
C LYS A 56 2.09 3.50 33.06
N PHE A 57 1.80 2.82 31.96
CA PHE A 57 0.68 1.90 31.87
C PHE A 57 0.80 0.75 32.88
N LEU A 58 1.95 0.08 32.98
CA LEU A 58 2.16 -1.02 33.92
C LEU A 58 2.00 -0.57 35.37
N GLN A 59 2.33 0.69 35.67
CA GLN A 59 2.08 1.29 36.98
C GLN A 59 0.58 1.46 37.25
N LEU A 60 -0.20 1.87 36.25
CA LEU A 60 -1.66 2.06 36.35
C LEU A 60 -2.45 0.75 36.29
N LYS A 61 -1.94 -0.28 35.59
CA LYS A 61 -2.57 -1.59 35.39
C LYS A 61 -2.96 -2.29 36.70
N LYS A 62 -2.26 -2.00 37.80
CA LYS A 62 -2.59 -2.52 39.14
C LYS A 62 -3.96 -2.08 39.66
N ALA A 63 -4.56 -1.03 39.08
CA ALA A 63 -5.86 -0.47 39.48
C ALA A 63 -7.01 -0.82 38.52
N ILE A 64 -6.76 -1.59 37.44
CA ILE A 64 -7.69 -1.79 36.32
C ILE A 64 -7.92 -3.28 36.10
N ASN A 65 -9.16 -3.69 35.78
CA ASN A 65 -9.45 -5.06 35.35
C ASN A 65 -9.25 -5.20 33.83
N PRO A 66 -8.25 -5.94 33.33
CA PRO A 66 -7.96 -6.01 31.89
C PRO A 66 -9.10 -6.62 31.06
N GLN A 67 -9.89 -7.53 31.63
CA GLN A 67 -10.98 -8.23 30.92
C GLN A 67 -12.12 -7.30 30.47
N THR A 68 -12.25 -6.10 31.06
CA THR A 68 -13.31 -5.15 30.69
C THR A 68 -12.96 -4.27 29.51
N TYR A 69 -11.70 -4.29 29.05
CA TYR A 69 -11.21 -3.39 28.00
C TYR A 69 -10.74 -4.12 26.73
N GLU A 70 -10.78 -5.44 26.72
CA GLU A 70 -10.51 -6.23 25.52
C GLU A 70 -11.53 -5.88 24.41
N MET A 71 -11.13 -6.14 23.16
CA MET A 71 -12.01 -6.03 22.01
C MET A 71 -12.06 -7.36 21.27
N ASN A 72 -13.25 -7.94 21.16
CA ASN A 72 -13.48 -9.13 20.33
C ASN A 72 -13.72 -8.75 18.86
N PHE A 73 -13.83 -9.75 17.98
CA PHE A 73 -14.12 -9.55 16.56
C PHE A 73 -15.32 -8.65 16.28
N ASP A 74 -16.46 -8.83 16.97
CA ASP A 74 -17.66 -8.04 16.74
C ASP A 74 -17.47 -6.57 17.16
N GLU A 75 -16.71 -6.32 18.22
CA GLU A 75 -16.37 -4.96 18.65
C GLU A 75 -15.42 -4.28 17.66
N LEU A 76 -14.40 -4.99 17.16
CA LEU A 76 -13.45 -4.50 16.16
C LEU A 76 -14.16 -4.07 14.86
N PHE A 77 -15.15 -4.85 14.42
CA PHE A 77 -15.91 -4.55 13.19
C PHE A 77 -17.26 -3.87 13.45
N SER A 78 -17.50 -3.36 14.67
CA SER A 78 -18.80 -2.80 15.07
C SER A 78 -19.26 -1.62 14.22
N GLN A 79 -18.30 -0.80 13.76
CA GLN A 79 -18.53 0.37 12.92
C GLN A 79 -18.27 0.09 11.43
N CYS A 80 -18.00 -1.16 11.06
CA CYS A 80 -17.61 -1.49 9.70
C CYS A 80 -18.72 -1.17 8.69
N ARG A 81 -18.36 -0.45 7.63
CA ARG A 81 -19.25 -0.02 6.55
C ARG A 81 -19.75 -1.20 5.70
N ASP A 82 -18.97 -2.27 5.59
CA ASP A 82 -19.33 -3.48 4.82
C ASP A 82 -19.83 -4.63 5.70
N ARG A 83 -20.94 -4.40 6.40
CA ARG A 83 -21.52 -5.37 7.35
C ARG A 83 -21.84 -6.74 6.73
N ASN A 84 -22.26 -6.75 5.46
CA ASN A 84 -22.60 -7.99 4.76
C ASN A 84 -21.35 -8.84 4.53
N PHE A 85 -20.23 -8.22 4.18
CA PHE A 85 -18.95 -8.92 4.03
C PHE A 85 -18.49 -9.51 5.36
N ILE A 86 -18.48 -8.71 6.43
CA ILE A 86 -18.06 -9.17 7.78
C ILE A 86 -18.98 -10.30 8.29
N THR A 87 -20.28 -10.24 8.02
CA THR A 87 -21.21 -11.32 8.38
C THR A 87 -20.80 -12.64 7.69
N LYS A 88 -20.41 -12.58 6.42
CA LYS A 88 -19.92 -13.75 5.68
C LYS A 88 -18.55 -14.21 6.18
N THR A 89 -17.64 -13.30 6.52
CA THR A 89 -16.38 -13.63 7.18
C THR A 89 -16.65 -14.46 8.45
N LYS A 90 -17.57 -14.02 9.32
CA LYS A 90 -17.92 -14.75 10.54
C LYS A 90 -18.55 -16.13 10.28
N GLN A 91 -19.26 -16.29 9.16
CA GLN A 91 -19.81 -17.60 8.76
C GLN A 91 -18.71 -18.57 8.34
N ILE A 92 -17.68 -18.09 7.64
CA ILE A 92 -16.63 -18.92 7.04
C ILE A 92 -15.47 -19.18 8.01
N TYR A 93 -15.20 -18.25 8.93
CA TYR A 93 -14.02 -18.30 9.81
C TYR A 93 -14.38 -18.40 11.29
N VAL A 94 -13.48 -18.99 12.08
CA VAL A 94 -13.54 -18.96 13.55
C VAL A 94 -13.11 -17.57 14.02
N THR A 95 -14.01 -16.86 14.70
CA THR A 95 -13.78 -15.48 15.16
C THR A 95 -13.58 -15.37 16.67
N ASP A 96 -13.89 -16.42 17.42
CA ASP A 96 -13.87 -16.40 18.90
C ASP A 96 -12.46 -16.25 19.47
N ASN A 97 -11.45 -16.65 18.69
CA ASN A 97 -10.03 -16.51 19.03
C ASN A 97 -9.49 -15.09 18.81
N ILE A 98 -10.22 -14.25 18.06
CA ILE A 98 -9.79 -12.88 17.74
C ILE A 98 -10.22 -11.99 18.90
N LYS A 99 -9.26 -11.76 19.79
CA LYS A 99 -9.44 -10.94 20.98
C LYS A 99 -8.22 -10.07 21.22
N LEU A 100 -8.38 -8.76 21.02
CA LEU A 100 -7.34 -7.79 21.25
C LEU A 100 -7.20 -7.53 22.75
N SER A 101 -5.99 -7.71 23.27
CA SER A 101 -5.70 -7.41 24.66
C SER A 101 -5.70 -5.90 24.91
N PHE A 102 -5.94 -5.51 26.16
CA PHE A 102 -5.92 -4.12 26.58
C PHE A 102 -4.57 -3.43 26.27
N GLU A 103 -3.45 -4.13 26.42
CA GLU A 103 -2.12 -3.62 26.09
C GLU A 103 -2.01 -3.24 24.61
N LYS A 104 -2.50 -4.12 23.73
CA LYS A 104 -2.46 -3.90 22.28
C LYS A 104 -3.38 -2.76 21.86
N ILE A 105 -4.51 -2.59 22.52
CA ILE A 105 -5.41 -1.45 22.29
C ILE A 105 -4.70 -0.14 22.63
N VAL A 106 -4.08 -0.02 23.80
CA VAL A 106 -3.34 1.19 24.22
C VAL A 106 -2.18 1.49 23.27
N GLU A 107 -1.41 0.47 22.89
CA GLU A 107 -0.32 0.58 21.92
C GLU A 107 -0.81 1.13 20.57
N ILE A 108 -1.86 0.53 20.00
CA ILE A 108 -2.43 0.97 18.72
C ILE A 108 -3.00 2.38 18.84
N GLN A 109 -3.75 2.71 19.89
CA GLN A 109 -4.28 4.07 20.09
C GLN A 109 -3.17 5.13 20.12
N PHE A 110 -2.06 4.83 20.79
CA PHE A 110 -0.89 5.72 20.80
C PHE A 110 -0.27 5.87 19.42
N LEU A 111 -0.08 4.76 18.68
CA LEU A 111 0.46 4.79 17.33
C LEU A 111 -0.43 5.60 16.39
N LEU A 112 -1.75 5.37 16.40
CA LEU A 112 -2.73 6.09 15.58
C LEU A 112 -2.71 7.60 15.85
N LYS A 113 -2.71 8.01 17.12
CA LYS A 113 -2.70 9.42 17.51
C LYS A 113 -1.44 10.15 17.02
N ASN A 114 -0.28 9.50 17.10
CA ASN A 114 1.01 10.11 16.76
C ASN A 114 1.42 9.90 15.29
N ASN A 115 0.56 9.29 14.46
CA ASN A 115 0.86 9.01 13.07
C ASN A 115 0.20 10.02 12.12
N ALA A 116 1.01 10.90 11.52
CA ALA A 116 0.54 11.95 10.62
C ALA A 116 -0.17 11.40 9.37
N TRP A 117 0.25 10.23 8.86
CA TRP A 117 -0.37 9.62 7.69
C TRP A 117 -1.74 9.05 8.04
N TYR A 118 -1.89 8.37 9.17
CA TYR A 118 -3.20 7.91 9.64
C TYR A 118 -4.17 9.08 9.81
N GLN A 119 -3.75 10.19 10.44
CA GLN A 119 -4.59 11.38 10.60
C GLN A 119 -5.02 11.97 9.25
N TYR A 120 -4.10 12.04 8.29
CA TYR A 120 -4.41 12.43 6.92
C TYR A 120 -5.43 11.47 6.28
N PHE A 121 -5.18 10.16 6.30
CA PHE A 121 -6.07 9.18 5.68
C PHE A 121 -7.45 9.13 6.33
N LYS A 122 -7.53 9.30 7.67
CA LYS A 122 -8.78 9.40 8.43
C LYS A 122 -9.67 10.54 7.90
N ASN A 123 -9.08 11.69 7.59
CA ASN A 123 -9.80 12.83 7.01
C ASN A 123 -10.27 12.59 5.57
N HIS A 124 -9.69 11.61 4.87
CA HIS A 124 -10.01 11.24 3.49
C HIS A 124 -10.72 9.89 3.34
N VAL A 125 -11.19 9.26 4.43
CA VAL A 125 -11.84 7.92 4.39
C VAL A 125 -13.02 7.83 3.43
N LYS A 126 -13.75 8.93 3.20
CA LYS A 126 -14.87 8.95 2.24
C LYS A 126 -14.43 9.01 0.78
N GLU A 127 -13.20 9.45 0.52
CA GLU A 127 -12.64 9.61 -0.82
C GLU A 127 -11.86 8.35 -1.25
N ILE A 128 -11.24 7.65 -0.30
CA ILE A 128 -10.45 6.44 -0.53
C ILE A 128 -11.37 5.22 -0.48
N LYS A 129 -11.46 4.47 -1.58
CA LYS A 129 -12.26 3.24 -1.66
C LYS A 129 -11.39 1.99 -1.75
N THR A 130 -10.16 2.15 -2.24
CA THR A 130 -9.23 1.07 -2.53
C THR A 130 -7.81 1.45 -2.09
N TRP A 131 -6.94 0.46 -2.03
CA TRP A 131 -5.50 0.69 -1.81
C TRP A 131 -4.84 1.51 -2.94
N ILE A 132 -5.43 1.56 -4.13
CA ILE A 132 -4.95 2.42 -5.23
C ILE A 132 -5.28 3.89 -4.94
N ASP A 133 -6.50 4.18 -4.47
CA ASP A 133 -6.88 5.54 -4.07
C ASP A 133 -5.99 6.05 -2.92
N PHE A 134 -5.58 5.15 -2.01
CA PHE A 134 -4.62 5.45 -0.95
C PHE A 134 -3.27 5.89 -1.51
N GLU A 135 -2.74 5.21 -2.53
CA GLU A 135 -1.47 5.59 -3.17
C GLU A 135 -1.59 6.95 -3.86
N GLN A 136 -2.72 7.21 -4.54
CA GLN A 136 -3.00 8.53 -5.12
C GLN A 136 -3.01 9.62 -4.04
N LYS A 137 -3.56 9.34 -2.86
CA LYS A 137 -3.57 10.30 -1.73
C LYS A 137 -2.18 10.59 -1.19
N ILE A 138 -1.27 9.61 -1.14
CA ILE A 138 0.15 9.89 -0.85
C ILE A 138 0.71 10.87 -1.89
N TYR A 139 0.46 10.64 -3.17
CA TYR A 139 0.96 11.53 -4.23
C TYR A 139 0.42 12.97 -4.12
N GLU A 140 -0.87 13.13 -3.81
CA GLU A 140 -1.50 14.43 -3.56
C GLU A 140 -0.87 15.15 -2.37
N ALA A 141 -0.62 14.42 -1.27
CA ALA A 141 0.09 14.94 -0.10
C ALA A 141 1.52 15.41 -0.44
N LEU A 142 2.30 14.59 -1.16
CA LEU A 142 3.66 14.96 -1.58
C LEU A 142 3.67 16.20 -2.47
N ARG A 143 2.67 16.36 -3.33
CA ARG A 143 2.52 17.56 -4.16
C ARG A 143 2.26 18.80 -3.30
N ALA A 144 1.37 18.73 -2.32
CA ALA A 144 1.10 19.81 -1.40
C ALA A 144 2.37 20.21 -0.62
N ILE A 145 3.13 19.23 -0.13
CA ILE A 145 4.41 19.43 0.54
C ILE A 145 5.44 20.10 -0.38
N SER A 146 5.58 19.64 -1.63
CA SER A 146 6.53 20.25 -2.56
C SER A 146 6.22 21.72 -2.85
N ILE A 147 4.93 22.06 -2.96
CA ILE A 147 4.48 23.44 -3.21
C ILE A 147 4.73 24.30 -1.97
N PHE A 148 4.48 23.75 -0.79
CA PHE A 148 4.76 24.41 0.48
C PHE A 148 6.25 24.76 0.63
N ILE A 149 7.14 23.78 0.40
CA ILE A 149 8.59 23.96 0.46
C ILE A 149 9.07 24.97 -0.60
N ASP A 150 8.62 24.82 -1.84
CA ASP A 150 8.98 25.74 -2.94
C ASP A 150 8.59 27.20 -2.60
N LYS A 151 7.40 27.42 -2.04
CA LYS A 151 6.90 28.75 -1.67
C LYS A 151 7.69 29.40 -0.54
N ILE A 152 8.12 28.61 0.44
CA ILE A 152 8.93 29.11 1.55
C ILE A 152 10.32 29.46 1.06
N ASN A 153 10.96 28.58 0.29
CA ASN A 153 12.28 28.83 -0.27
C ASN A 153 12.28 30.07 -1.18
N GLU A 154 11.24 30.27 -2.00
CA GLU A 154 11.06 31.48 -2.81
C GLU A 154 11.10 32.75 -1.94
N LYS A 155 10.45 32.74 -0.76
CA LYS A 155 10.43 33.91 0.15
C LYS A 155 11.71 34.10 0.94
N ILE A 156 12.31 33.02 1.41
CA ILE A 156 13.62 33.07 2.06
C ILE A 156 14.67 33.62 1.09
N ASP A 157 14.66 33.20 -0.17
CA ASP A 157 15.60 33.69 -1.19
C ASP A 157 15.33 35.16 -1.57
N GLU A 158 14.07 35.59 -1.60
CA GLU A 158 13.68 36.97 -1.97
C GLU A 158 14.03 38.00 -0.88
N ILE A 159 13.73 37.71 0.39
CA ILE A 159 13.78 38.69 1.49
C ILE A 159 14.46 38.20 2.78
N GLY A 160 14.93 36.95 2.83
CA GLY A 160 15.68 36.37 3.95
C GLY A 160 14.83 35.75 5.07
N TYR A 161 13.49 35.82 4.98
CA TYR A 161 12.56 35.24 5.94
C TYR A 161 11.18 35.01 5.31
N CYS A 162 10.33 34.22 5.97
CA CYS A 162 8.93 33.99 5.63
C CYS A 162 8.05 34.28 6.85
N SER A 163 6.83 34.76 6.64
CA SER A 163 5.83 34.81 7.69
C SER A 163 5.41 33.39 8.08
N ASP A 164 5.17 33.16 9.37
CA ASP A 164 4.57 31.90 9.83
C ASP A 164 3.09 31.81 9.44
N HIS A 165 2.44 32.94 9.16
CA HIS A 165 1.06 32.98 8.68
C HIS A 165 0.98 32.65 7.18
N ILE A 166 0.13 31.68 6.83
CA ILE A 166 -0.12 31.27 5.45
C ILE A 166 -1.39 31.91 4.93
N ASN A 167 -1.24 32.64 3.83
CA ASN A 167 -2.35 33.25 3.13
C ASN A 167 -2.96 32.23 2.15
N HIS A 168 -4.29 32.17 2.08
CA HIS A 168 -5.02 31.30 1.16
C HIS A 168 -6.09 32.02 0.33
N SER A 169 -6.23 33.34 0.49
CA SER A 169 -7.18 34.17 -0.25
C SER A 169 -6.84 35.66 -0.14
N GLY A 170 -7.03 36.40 -1.23
CA GLY A 170 -6.83 37.86 -1.23
C GLY A 170 -5.40 38.27 -1.54
N GLU A 171 -5.05 39.50 -1.18
CA GLU A 171 -3.70 40.04 -1.36
C GLU A 171 -2.76 39.51 -0.27
N CYS A 172 -1.52 39.21 -0.66
CA CYS A 172 -0.51 38.61 0.19
C CYS A 172 0.53 39.67 0.56
N GLU A 173 0.83 39.82 1.85
CA GLU A 173 1.98 40.64 2.26
C GLU A 173 3.27 40.06 1.66
N LYS A 174 4.31 40.89 1.52
CA LYS A 174 5.54 40.50 0.84
C LYS A 174 6.19 39.25 1.46
N SER A 175 6.13 39.11 2.79
CA SER A 175 6.69 38.01 3.56
C SER A 175 5.79 36.79 3.68
N GLN A 176 4.50 36.92 3.37
CA GLN A 176 3.55 35.81 3.45
C GLN A 176 3.69 34.89 2.22
N ILE A 177 3.37 33.61 2.42
CA ILE A 177 3.22 32.63 1.32
C ILE A 177 1.76 32.40 1.01
N PHE A 178 1.47 32.22 -0.29
CA PHE A 178 0.14 31.85 -0.74
C PHE A 178 0.06 30.35 -1.03
N ILE A 179 -0.85 29.66 -0.34
CA ILE A 179 -1.16 28.24 -0.54
C ILE A 179 -2.67 28.07 -0.57
N LYS A 180 -3.17 27.24 -1.50
CA LYS A 180 -4.61 26.96 -1.58
C LYS A 180 -5.12 26.34 -0.28
N ALA A 181 -6.30 26.74 0.17
CA ALA A 181 -6.91 26.24 1.40
C ALA A 181 -6.99 24.70 1.47
N GLU A 182 -7.22 24.03 0.33
CA GLU A 182 -7.18 22.57 0.23
C GLU A 182 -5.82 22.00 0.66
N TYR A 183 -4.71 22.56 0.15
CA TYR A 183 -3.37 22.14 0.54
C TYR A 183 -3.04 22.52 1.97
N CYS A 184 -3.52 23.65 2.49
CA CYS A 184 -3.37 23.99 3.91
C CYS A 184 -3.97 22.90 4.81
N LYS A 185 -5.15 22.37 4.47
CA LYS A 185 -5.78 21.28 5.23
C LYS A 185 -5.00 19.96 5.14
N ILE A 186 -4.43 19.65 3.99
CA ILE A 186 -3.54 18.49 3.81
C ILE A 186 -2.31 18.64 4.73
N LEU A 187 -1.64 19.78 4.66
CA LEU A 187 -0.44 20.06 5.45
C LEU A 187 -0.74 20.08 6.95
N GLU A 188 -1.89 20.60 7.37
CA GLU A 188 -2.38 20.50 8.75
C GLU A 188 -2.57 19.05 9.20
N SER A 189 -3.23 18.22 8.37
CA SER A 189 -3.45 16.80 8.70
C SER A 189 -2.15 16.01 8.79
N LEU A 190 -1.13 16.42 8.03
CA LEU A 190 0.23 15.89 8.08
C LEU A 190 1.07 16.50 9.22
N ASN A 191 0.43 17.24 10.12
CA ASN A 191 1.05 17.87 11.28
C ASN A 191 2.12 18.92 10.93
N LEU A 192 2.00 19.56 9.76
CA LEU A 192 2.92 20.62 9.31
C LEU A 192 2.42 22.03 9.63
N LEU A 193 1.10 22.21 9.68
CA LEU A 193 0.44 23.47 10.01
C LEU A 193 -0.41 23.32 11.27
N LYS A 194 -0.68 24.46 11.92
CA LYS A 194 -1.74 24.64 12.92
C LYS A 194 -2.79 25.58 12.35
N SER A 195 -4.07 25.23 12.45
CA SER A 195 -5.16 26.16 12.14
C SER A 195 -5.90 26.58 13.40
N GLY A 196 -6.67 27.66 13.30
CA GLY A 196 -7.50 28.15 14.39
C GLY A 196 -8.20 29.44 14.02
N TYR A 197 -9.06 29.90 14.93
CA TYR A 197 -9.67 31.22 14.86
C TYR A 197 -8.80 32.22 15.63
N TYR A 198 -8.40 33.29 14.98
CA TYR A 198 -7.45 34.26 15.52
C TYR A 198 -7.99 35.68 15.42
N GLY A 199 -7.88 36.40 16.54
CA GLY A 199 -8.04 37.85 16.60
C GLY A 199 -6.69 38.54 16.54
N ASP A 200 -6.68 39.81 16.13
CA ASP A 200 -5.49 40.66 16.11
C ASP A 200 -5.52 41.61 17.32
N GLY A 201 -4.49 41.54 18.15
CA GLY A 201 -4.34 42.38 19.35
C GLY A 201 -3.14 43.31 19.22
N GLU A 202 -3.17 44.46 19.90
CA GLU A 202 -1.98 45.29 20.06
C GLU A 202 -1.10 44.70 21.19
N ASP A 203 0.18 44.46 20.90
CA ASP A 203 1.23 44.08 21.85
C ASP A 203 2.37 45.12 21.76
N GLU A 204 3.25 45.17 22.75
CA GLU A 204 4.31 46.19 22.88
C GLU A 204 5.67 45.54 23.15
N ASP A 205 6.70 45.89 22.38
CA ASP A 205 8.06 45.35 22.57
C ASP A 205 8.79 45.98 23.77
N GLU A 206 9.97 45.46 24.11
CA GLU A 206 10.80 45.96 25.23
C GLU A 206 11.21 47.44 25.09
N TYR A 207 11.03 48.04 23.91
CA TYR A 207 11.33 49.43 23.60
C TYR A 207 10.09 50.32 23.50
N GLY A 208 8.91 49.78 23.82
CA GLY A 208 7.64 50.52 23.78
C GLY A 208 7.02 50.64 22.37
N ARG A 209 7.45 49.80 21.41
CA ARG A 209 6.90 49.82 20.05
C ARG A 209 5.71 48.88 19.98
N LYS A 210 4.58 49.45 19.59
CA LYS A 210 3.36 48.69 19.36
C LYS A 210 3.45 47.87 18.08
N PHE A 211 3.04 46.61 18.14
CA PHE A 211 2.89 45.74 17.00
C PHE A 211 1.61 44.90 17.14
N THR A 212 1.09 44.43 16.01
CA THR A 212 -0.08 43.55 16.02
C THR A 212 0.38 42.12 16.27
N ARG A 213 -0.23 41.45 17.25
CA ARG A 213 0.02 40.04 17.55
C ARG A 213 -1.28 39.24 17.40
N PRO A 214 -1.27 38.17 16.59
CA PRO A 214 -2.40 37.26 16.53
C PRO A 214 -2.51 36.46 17.84
N TYR A 215 -3.72 36.33 18.37
CA TYR A 215 -4.03 35.47 19.51
C TYR A 215 -5.18 34.54 19.15
N GLU A 216 -5.03 33.26 19.51
CA GLU A 216 -6.07 32.25 19.26
C GLU A 216 -7.27 32.53 20.18
N THR A 217 -8.44 32.68 19.58
CA THR A 217 -9.68 33.02 20.32
C THR A 217 -10.60 31.82 20.48
N GLY A 218 -10.50 30.82 19.58
CA GLY A 218 -11.42 29.70 19.51
C GLY A 218 -12.85 30.07 19.10
N ASN A 219 -13.11 31.35 18.76
CA ASN A 219 -14.43 31.86 18.44
C ASN A 219 -14.63 31.85 16.92
N GLY A 220 -15.67 31.15 16.44
CA GLY A 220 -15.97 31.02 15.00
C GLY A 220 -16.38 32.30 14.27
N PHE A 221 -16.33 33.46 14.94
CA PHE A 221 -16.57 34.79 14.36
C PHE A 221 -15.29 35.51 13.93
N ASP A 222 -14.12 35.05 14.40
CA ASP A 222 -12.84 35.61 14.03
C ASP A 222 -12.30 34.98 12.75
N ASP A 223 -11.16 35.46 12.26
CA ASP A 223 -10.57 34.95 11.03
C ASP A 223 -9.99 33.56 11.25
N TYR A 224 -10.37 32.61 10.40
CA TYR A 224 -9.75 31.29 10.37
C TYR A 224 -8.42 31.35 9.62
N ARG A 225 -7.32 31.02 10.31
CA ARG A 225 -5.96 31.23 9.80
C ARG A 225 -5.11 29.96 9.96
N PHE A 226 -4.13 29.80 9.08
CA PHE A 226 -3.14 28.73 9.14
C PHE A 226 -1.77 29.29 9.49
N TYR A 227 -1.06 28.61 10.37
CA TYR A 227 0.31 28.94 10.77
C TYR A 227 1.24 27.75 10.61
N ILE A 228 2.47 28.02 10.19
CA ILE A 228 3.56 27.05 10.20
C ILE A 228 3.84 26.63 11.65
N LYS A 229 4.04 25.34 11.87
CA LYS A 229 4.41 24.82 13.18
C LYS A 229 5.87 25.14 13.53
N ASP A 230 6.09 25.55 14.77
CA ASP A 230 7.40 26.00 15.24
C ASP A 230 8.46 24.88 15.15
N GLU A 231 8.04 23.62 15.26
CA GLU A 231 8.89 22.43 15.14
C GLU A 231 9.53 22.26 13.75
N ILE A 232 9.00 22.94 12.73
CA ILE A 232 9.50 22.90 11.34
C ILE A 232 10.41 24.09 11.05
N ASN A 233 10.32 25.14 11.88
CA ASN A 233 11.16 26.31 11.78
C ASN A 233 12.51 26.05 12.46
N SER A 234 13.58 25.97 11.66
CA SER A 234 14.94 26.03 12.19
C SER A 234 15.52 27.43 11.97
N TYR A 235 15.89 28.12 13.05
CA TYR A 235 16.66 29.36 12.96
C TYR A 235 18.15 29.01 13.00
N LYS A 236 18.87 29.24 11.90
CA LYS A 236 20.33 29.09 11.86
C LYS A 236 20.96 30.46 11.54
N HIS A 237 21.82 30.94 12.44
CA HIS A 237 22.61 32.17 12.25
C HIS A 237 21.80 33.43 11.91
N GLY A 238 20.58 33.57 12.45
CA GLY A 238 19.74 34.77 12.27
C GLY A 238 18.85 34.76 11.02
N TYR A 239 18.82 33.67 10.25
CA TYR A 239 17.92 33.48 9.13
C TYR A 239 17.05 32.24 9.33
N GLN A 240 15.78 32.32 8.91
CA GLN A 240 14.87 31.18 8.90
C GLN A 240 15.33 30.21 7.82
N LYS A 241 15.46 28.93 8.16
CA LYS A 241 15.69 27.86 7.20
C LYS A 241 14.75 26.71 7.53
N ILE A 242 13.97 26.28 6.54
CA ILE A 242 13.22 25.04 6.64
C ILE A 242 14.12 23.92 6.12
N ASP A 243 14.28 22.88 6.94
CA ASP A 243 15.04 21.70 6.56
C ASP A 243 14.09 20.67 5.94
N GLU A 244 13.99 20.71 4.61
CA GLU A 244 13.18 19.76 3.83
C GLU A 244 13.50 18.30 4.14
N HIS A 245 14.76 18.00 4.53
CA HIS A 245 15.16 16.67 4.94
C HIS A 245 14.47 16.25 6.22
N ILE A 246 14.36 17.13 7.22
CA ILE A 246 13.69 16.84 8.50
C ILE A 246 12.20 16.57 8.26
N ILE A 247 11.55 17.36 7.41
CA ILE A 247 10.13 17.15 7.05
C ILE A 247 9.95 15.76 6.42
N LEU A 248 10.75 15.43 5.41
CA LEU A 248 10.62 14.16 4.70
C LEU A 248 11.01 12.97 5.56
N GLU A 249 12.04 13.09 6.41
CA GLU A 249 12.45 12.05 7.35
C GLU A 249 11.33 11.76 8.37
N ASN A 250 10.69 12.79 8.93
CA ASN A 250 9.58 12.62 9.86
C ASN A 250 8.36 11.98 9.18
N LEU A 251 8.05 12.40 7.95
CA LEU A 251 6.97 11.81 7.17
C LEU A 251 7.27 10.37 6.74
N GLN A 252 8.53 10.03 6.45
CA GLN A 252 8.94 8.67 6.14
C GLN A 252 8.79 7.76 7.37
N LYS A 253 9.29 8.20 8.54
CA LYS A 253 9.09 7.48 9.82
C LYS A 253 7.60 7.29 10.12
N SER A 254 6.79 8.33 9.89
CA SER A 254 5.34 8.25 10.03
C SER A 254 4.73 7.21 9.07
N LEU A 255 5.21 7.11 7.82
CA LEU A 255 4.71 6.11 6.87
C LEU A 255 5.12 4.70 7.28
N ASP A 256 6.35 4.52 7.75
CA ASP A 256 6.82 3.23 8.25
C ASP A 256 6.00 2.78 9.48
N ASN A 257 5.71 3.69 10.42
CA ASN A 257 4.81 3.42 11.54
C ASN A 257 3.37 3.09 11.06
N PHE A 258 2.90 3.70 9.98
CA PHE A 258 1.57 3.38 9.42
C PHE A 258 1.56 1.95 8.85
N ILE A 259 2.63 1.54 8.17
CA ILE A 259 2.82 0.18 7.68
C ILE A 259 2.88 -0.82 8.86
N GLU A 260 3.50 -0.45 9.98
CA GLU A 260 3.49 -1.28 11.20
C GLU A 260 2.08 -1.44 11.78
N ILE A 261 1.29 -0.36 11.86
CA ILE A 261 -0.12 -0.42 12.27
C ILE A 261 -0.92 -1.34 11.34
N PHE A 262 -0.69 -1.25 10.03
CA PHE A 262 -1.32 -2.12 9.06
C PHE A 262 -0.89 -3.59 9.23
N ASN A 263 0.40 -3.85 9.49
CA ASN A 263 0.92 -5.18 9.80
C ASN A 263 0.30 -5.76 11.08
N LEU A 264 0.09 -4.93 12.11
CA LEU A 264 -0.61 -5.35 13.34
C LEU A 264 -2.06 -5.77 13.03
N TYR A 265 -2.78 -5.02 12.21
CA TYR A 265 -4.12 -5.41 11.77
C TYR A 265 -4.11 -6.77 11.05
N LEU A 266 -3.22 -6.93 10.07
CA LEU A 266 -3.11 -8.18 9.32
C LEU A 266 -2.76 -9.35 10.23
N THR A 267 -1.80 -9.19 11.14
CA THR A 267 -1.32 -10.26 12.03
C THR A 267 -2.31 -10.61 13.13
N LEU A 268 -2.90 -9.60 13.80
CA LEU A 268 -3.76 -9.82 14.96
C LEU A 268 -5.18 -10.20 14.58
N VAL A 269 -5.66 -9.76 13.40
CA VAL A 269 -7.03 -9.98 12.96
C VAL A 269 -7.08 -10.94 11.78
N VAL A 270 -6.47 -10.57 10.64
CA VAL A 270 -6.68 -11.30 9.37
C VAL A 270 -5.99 -12.67 9.40
N ASP A 271 -4.78 -12.76 9.93
CA ASP A 271 -4.02 -14.00 9.93
C ASP A 271 -4.54 -15.02 10.96
N ASN A 272 -5.24 -14.55 12.00
CA ASN A 272 -5.93 -15.40 12.98
C ASN A 272 -7.33 -15.87 12.54
N LEU A 273 -7.77 -15.54 11.32
CA LEU A 273 -9.03 -16.06 10.77
C LEU A 273 -8.81 -17.48 10.23
N ASP A 274 -9.07 -18.48 11.07
CA ASP A 274 -8.99 -19.89 10.69
C ASP A 274 -10.28 -20.35 10.00
N PRO A 275 -10.20 -20.95 8.79
CA PRO A 275 -11.38 -21.43 8.08
C PRO A 275 -12.12 -22.52 8.85
N LYS A 276 -13.45 -22.46 8.88
CA LYS A 276 -14.34 -23.55 9.34
C LYS A 276 -14.58 -24.61 8.26
N VAL A 277 -14.11 -24.34 7.05
CA VAL A 277 -14.36 -25.10 5.83
C VAL A 277 -13.06 -25.23 5.06
N ASP A 278 -12.92 -26.32 4.33
CA ASP A 278 -11.85 -26.44 3.35
C ASP A 278 -12.25 -25.73 2.06
N PHE A 279 -11.27 -25.05 1.46
CA PHE A 279 -11.45 -24.39 0.18
C PHE A 279 -10.98 -25.29 -0.94
N MET A 280 -11.86 -25.50 -1.92
CA MET A 280 -11.53 -26.18 -3.17
C MET A 280 -11.83 -25.29 -4.36
N ILE A 281 -10.92 -25.26 -5.33
CA ILE A 281 -11.10 -24.49 -6.56
C ILE A 281 -11.33 -25.44 -7.72
N ASN A 282 -12.53 -25.33 -8.29
CA ASN A 282 -12.97 -26.17 -9.40
C ASN A 282 -12.35 -25.70 -10.72
N LYS A 283 -11.06 -25.96 -10.95
CA LYS A 283 -10.40 -25.71 -12.25
C LYS A 283 -9.30 -26.74 -12.54
N SER A 284 -9.45 -27.48 -13.65
CA SER A 284 -8.51 -28.55 -14.03
C SER A 284 -7.08 -28.06 -14.27
N ASP A 285 -6.91 -26.81 -14.73
CA ASP A 285 -5.60 -26.21 -15.00
C ASP A 285 -4.83 -25.81 -13.72
N TRP A 286 -5.50 -25.77 -12.57
CA TRP A 286 -4.90 -25.38 -11.29
C TRP A 286 -4.13 -26.50 -10.58
N ILE A 287 -4.27 -27.74 -11.05
CA ILE A 287 -3.67 -28.92 -10.42
C ILE A 287 -2.13 -28.93 -10.60
N ASN A 288 -1.59 -28.15 -11.54
CA ASN A 288 -0.15 -28.12 -11.87
C ASN A 288 0.36 -26.67 -11.97
N LEU A 289 0.36 -25.91 -10.87
CA LEU A 289 1.03 -24.60 -10.82
C LEU A 289 2.54 -24.79 -10.59
N ASP A 290 3.36 -24.15 -11.42
CA ASP A 290 4.83 -24.20 -11.32
C ASP A 290 5.37 -23.04 -10.46
N GLN A 291 4.71 -21.89 -10.46
CA GLN A 291 5.14 -20.69 -9.74
C GLN A 291 3.94 -19.83 -9.33
N ILE A 292 4.01 -19.20 -8.15
CA ILE A 292 2.98 -18.28 -7.65
C ILE A 292 3.64 -16.95 -7.27
N TYR A 293 3.07 -15.86 -7.76
CA TYR A 293 3.41 -14.50 -7.36
C TYR A 293 2.23 -13.86 -6.62
N SER A 294 2.49 -13.33 -5.44
CA SER A 294 1.48 -12.66 -4.62
C SER A 294 1.75 -11.16 -4.53
N PHE A 295 0.74 -10.39 -4.88
CA PHE A 295 0.62 -8.97 -4.57
C PHE A 295 -0.09 -8.73 -3.23
N ASN A 296 -0.59 -9.79 -2.59
CA ASN A 296 -1.20 -9.73 -1.27
C ASN A 296 -0.13 -9.70 -0.19
N TYR A 297 -0.41 -8.96 0.86
CA TYR A 297 0.41 -8.95 2.07
C TYR A 297 0.16 -10.17 2.96
N THR A 298 -0.94 -10.91 2.73
CA THR A 298 -1.32 -12.09 3.49
C THR A 298 -0.81 -13.39 2.87
N ASN A 299 -0.58 -14.39 3.72
CA ASN A 299 -0.23 -15.75 3.32
C ASN A 299 -1.48 -16.61 3.02
N SER A 300 -2.60 -15.99 2.65
CA SER A 300 -3.90 -16.66 2.50
C SER A 300 -3.85 -17.87 1.55
N PHE A 301 -3.19 -17.71 0.40
CA PHE A 301 -3.06 -18.78 -0.58
C PHE A 301 -2.27 -19.97 -0.02
N LEU A 302 -1.14 -19.70 0.65
CA LEU A 302 -0.34 -20.71 1.33
C LEU A 302 -1.15 -21.45 2.41
N ARG A 303 -1.87 -20.68 3.24
CA ARG A 303 -2.68 -21.20 4.35
C ARG A 303 -3.82 -22.10 3.86
N PHE A 304 -4.50 -21.71 2.79
CA PHE A 304 -5.71 -22.38 2.32
C PHE A 304 -5.43 -23.55 1.37
N TYR A 305 -4.34 -23.49 0.60
CA TYR A 305 -4.05 -24.46 -0.46
C TYR A 305 -2.75 -25.26 -0.27
N LYS A 306 -2.00 -25.03 0.82
CA LYS A 306 -0.81 -25.81 1.24
C LYS A 306 0.25 -26.03 0.15
N LEU A 307 0.50 -25.01 -0.68
CA LEU A 307 1.48 -25.03 -1.78
C LEU A 307 2.85 -24.45 -1.34
N ILE A 308 3.94 -24.94 -1.93
CA ILE A 308 5.27 -24.92 -1.28
C ILE A 308 6.04 -23.59 -1.46
N GLN A 309 5.80 -22.83 -2.53
CA GLN A 309 6.57 -21.60 -2.79
C GLN A 309 5.71 -20.50 -3.39
N ILE A 310 5.73 -19.33 -2.75
CA ILE A 310 5.06 -18.10 -3.18
C ILE A 310 6.07 -16.96 -3.09
N ASP A 311 6.18 -16.19 -4.16
CA ASP A 311 7.02 -15.01 -4.24
C ASP A 311 6.17 -13.76 -3.97
N PHE A 312 6.44 -13.06 -2.87
CA PHE A 312 5.71 -11.85 -2.46
C PHE A 312 6.30 -10.59 -3.07
N LEU A 313 5.59 -9.99 -4.02
CA LEU A 313 6.07 -8.83 -4.79
C LEU A 313 5.92 -7.50 -4.05
N HIS A 314 4.98 -7.41 -3.12
CA HIS A 314 4.76 -6.25 -2.25
C HIS A 314 5.16 -6.52 -0.79
N GLY A 315 5.94 -7.57 -0.56
CA GLY A 315 6.25 -8.03 0.79
C GLY A 315 5.07 -8.69 1.48
N GLN A 316 5.31 -9.17 2.70
CA GLN A 316 4.38 -9.94 3.50
C GLN A 316 4.31 -9.43 4.94
N LEU A 317 3.18 -9.72 5.59
CA LEU A 317 3.01 -9.52 7.03
C LEU A 317 3.96 -10.41 7.84
N GLY A 318 4.24 -10.03 9.09
CA GLY A 318 5.02 -10.83 10.03
C GLY A 318 5.80 -9.99 11.04
N GLU A 319 6.65 -10.65 11.84
CA GLU A 319 7.56 -9.97 12.77
C GLU A 319 8.63 -9.17 12.00
N ASP A 320 9.30 -9.81 11.03
CA ASP A 320 10.24 -9.16 10.10
C ASP A 320 9.51 -8.71 8.81
N GLN A 321 8.40 -7.99 8.96
CA GLN A 321 7.59 -7.55 7.81
C GLN A 321 8.42 -6.72 6.81
N ASN A 322 8.12 -6.89 5.53
CA ASN A 322 8.74 -6.16 4.44
C ASN A 322 7.71 -5.53 3.48
N ILE A 323 6.54 -5.17 4.01
CA ILE A 323 5.41 -4.60 3.28
C ILE A 323 5.81 -3.34 2.51
N VAL A 324 5.48 -3.30 1.22
CA VAL A 324 5.66 -2.16 0.34
C VAL A 324 4.32 -1.48 0.14
N LEU A 325 4.26 -0.21 0.53
CA LEU A 325 3.05 0.60 0.49
C LEU A 325 3.45 2.06 0.20
N GLY A 326 3.32 2.47 -1.07
CA GLY A 326 3.81 3.75 -1.56
C GLY A 326 3.36 4.02 -3.00
N VAL A 327 3.75 5.15 -3.55
CA VAL A 327 3.40 5.55 -4.92
C VAL A 327 4.24 4.76 -5.94
N SER A 328 3.70 4.50 -7.13
CA SER A 328 4.44 3.79 -8.18
C SER A 328 5.65 4.59 -8.66
N GLU A 329 5.42 5.82 -9.14
CA GLU A 329 6.44 6.70 -9.70
C GLU A 329 6.20 8.17 -9.33
N ILE A 330 7.28 8.95 -9.32
CA ILE A 330 7.23 10.40 -9.14
C ILE A 330 7.53 11.06 -10.48
N GLU A 331 6.50 11.55 -11.16
CA GLU A 331 6.65 12.26 -12.44
C GLU A 331 6.86 13.78 -12.24
N ASN A 332 6.25 14.36 -11.20
CA ASN A 332 6.28 15.80 -10.97
C ASN A 332 7.67 16.31 -10.56
N GLU A 333 8.19 17.31 -11.29
CA GLU A 333 9.53 17.88 -11.07
C GLU A 333 9.71 18.54 -9.69
N SER A 334 8.69 19.19 -9.12
CA SER A 334 8.78 19.76 -7.76
C SER A 334 8.95 18.67 -6.70
N ILE A 335 8.27 17.52 -6.85
CA ILE A 335 8.43 16.39 -5.93
C ILE A 335 9.82 15.74 -6.11
N LYS A 336 10.34 15.67 -7.34
CA LYS A 336 11.71 15.17 -7.59
C LYS A 336 12.78 16.07 -6.97
N LYS A 337 12.60 17.39 -7.00
CA LYS A 337 13.55 18.36 -6.41
C LYS A 337 13.75 18.13 -4.92
N ILE A 338 12.68 17.88 -4.18
CA ILE A 338 12.75 17.58 -2.74
C ILE A 338 13.21 16.14 -2.44
N LYS A 339 13.48 15.31 -3.46
CA LYS A 339 13.96 13.93 -3.33
C LYS A 339 13.04 13.02 -2.49
N ALA A 340 11.73 13.16 -2.63
CA ALA A 340 10.74 12.32 -1.94
C ALA A 340 10.67 10.86 -2.45
N TYR A 341 11.77 10.28 -2.93
CA TYR A 341 11.81 8.92 -3.48
C TYR A 341 11.52 7.84 -2.42
N GLY A 342 11.73 8.12 -1.13
CA GLY A 342 11.40 7.21 -0.02
C GLY A 342 9.94 6.73 -0.01
N PHE A 343 9.04 7.53 -0.55
CA PHE A 343 7.60 7.23 -0.66
C PHE A 343 7.25 6.36 -1.87
N THR A 344 8.21 6.05 -2.74
CA THR A 344 7.98 5.20 -3.92
C THR A 344 8.08 3.72 -3.59
N LYS A 345 7.25 2.89 -4.25
CA LYS A 345 7.35 1.43 -4.15
C LYS A 345 8.74 0.94 -4.56
N TYR A 346 9.33 1.52 -5.63
CA TYR A 346 10.65 1.12 -6.11
C TYR A 346 11.73 1.28 -5.03
N HIS A 347 11.78 2.44 -4.37
CA HIS A 347 12.76 2.70 -3.32
C HIS A 347 12.54 1.80 -2.10
N GLN A 348 11.28 1.63 -1.68
CA GLN A 348 10.93 0.72 -0.58
C GLN A 348 11.33 -0.72 -0.90
N LYS A 349 11.09 -1.19 -2.13
CA LYS A 349 11.44 -2.55 -2.57
C LYS A 349 12.93 -2.85 -2.44
N ILE A 350 13.77 -1.89 -2.83
CA ILE A 350 15.24 -2.00 -2.69
C ILE A 350 15.64 -2.08 -1.22
N LEU A 351 15.12 -1.19 -0.38
CA LEU A 351 15.48 -1.15 1.04
C LEU A 351 15.01 -2.40 1.80
N LYS A 352 13.82 -2.91 1.47
CA LYS A 352 13.18 -4.03 2.15
C LYS A 352 13.54 -5.40 1.53
N ASN A 353 14.43 -5.42 0.53
CA ASN A 353 14.83 -6.63 -0.19
C ASN A 353 13.65 -7.47 -0.72
N THR A 354 12.53 -6.84 -1.06
CA THR A 354 11.41 -7.55 -1.69
C THR A 354 11.74 -7.82 -3.15
N GLN A 355 11.34 -8.99 -3.65
CA GLN A 355 11.81 -9.57 -4.90
C GLN A 355 11.59 -8.65 -6.11
N TYR A 356 12.68 -8.03 -6.56
CA TYR A 356 12.72 -7.21 -7.78
C TYR A 356 12.80 -8.06 -9.06
N ILE A 357 12.97 -9.38 -8.93
CA ILE A 357 13.18 -10.37 -9.99
C ILE A 357 11.84 -11.05 -10.32
N PHE A 358 10.83 -10.28 -10.69
CA PHE A 358 9.60 -10.85 -11.22
C PHE A 358 9.86 -11.30 -12.65
N LEU A 359 9.68 -12.58 -13.01
CA LEU A 359 9.85 -13.14 -14.36
C LEU A 359 11.18 -12.89 -15.11
N HIS A 360 12.12 -12.10 -14.58
CA HIS A 360 13.36 -11.71 -15.22
C HIS A 360 14.24 -12.90 -15.63
N ASP A 361 14.38 -13.90 -14.75
CA ASP A 361 15.22 -15.06 -15.03
C ASP A 361 14.64 -15.93 -16.16
N LEU A 362 13.30 -16.09 -16.15
CA LEU A 362 12.57 -16.74 -17.22
C LEU A 362 12.72 -15.97 -18.54
N LYS A 363 12.62 -14.63 -18.50
CA LYS A 363 12.77 -13.77 -19.66
C LYS A 363 14.16 -13.91 -20.28
N ASN A 364 15.20 -13.90 -19.44
CA ASN A 364 16.58 -14.08 -19.87
C ASN A 364 16.82 -15.49 -20.42
N GLN A 365 16.24 -16.52 -19.80
CA GLN A 365 16.34 -17.89 -20.30
C GLN A 365 15.69 -18.03 -21.69
N ILE A 366 14.49 -17.47 -21.88
CA ILE A 366 13.78 -17.45 -23.17
C ILE A 366 14.63 -16.71 -24.21
N LYS A 367 15.11 -15.51 -23.88
CA LYS A 367 15.93 -14.69 -24.78
C LYS A 367 17.21 -15.40 -25.20
N ASN A 368 17.97 -15.93 -24.24
CA ASN A 368 19.24 -16.62 -24.52
C ASN A 368 19.03 -17.83 -25.44
N LEU A 369 17.97 -18.63 -25.21
CA LEU A 369 17.66 -19.78 -26.07
C LEU A 369 17.24 -19.33 -27.48
N THR A 370 16.48 -18.24 -27.58
CA THR A 370 16.00 -17.68 -28.86
C THR A 370 17.18 -17.14 -29.68
N ASP A 371 18.02 -16.31 -29.07
CA ASP A 371 19.23 -15.74 -29.69
C ASP A 371 20.17 -16.87 -30.16
N THR A 372 20.39 -17.88 -29.32
CA THR A 372 21.22 -19.06 -29.65
C THR A 372 20.68 -19.81 -30.88
N ILE A 373 19.36 -20.00 -30.96
CA ILE A 373 18.73 -20.68 -32.12
C ILE A 373 18.88 -19.83 -33.38
N ASP A 374 18.65 -18.53 -33.30
CA ASP A 374 18.72 -17.63 -34.45
C ASP A 374 20.14 -17.47 -34.97
N GLU A 375 21.13 -17.37 -34.09
CA GLU A 375 22.56 -17.38 -34.45
C GLU A 375 22.95 -18.69 -35.15
N THR A 376 22.58 -19.84 -34.57
CA THR A 376 22.85 -21.15 -35.19
C THR A 376 22.16 -21.27 -36.54
N ARG A 377 20.93 -20.77 -36.66
CA ARG A 377 20.15 -20.80 -37.90
C ARG A 377 20.75 -19.93 -38.99
N LYS A 378 21.30 -18.77 -38.65
CA LYS A 378 22.06 -17.93 -39.60
C LYS A 378 23.31 -18.67 -40.08
N SER A 379 24.03 -19.33 -39.17
CA SER A 379 25.25 -20.06 -39.51
C SER A 379 25.00 -21.28 -40.41
N LEU A 380 23.79 -21.83 -40.47
CA LEU A 380 23.44 -22.87 -41.46
C LEU A 380 23.58 -22.40 -42.92
N LEU A 381 23.50 -21.08 -43.15
CA LEU A 381 23.66 -20.46 -44.46
C LEU A 381 25.12 -20.29 -44.86
N ASP A 382 26.07 -20.56 -43.96
CA ASP A 382 27.49 -20.41 -44.25
C ASP A 382 27.96 -21.44 -45.29
N ASP A 383 28.57 -20.95 -46.37
CA ASP A 383 29.01 -21.76 -47.50
C ASP A 383 30.14 -22.74 -47.16
N TRP A 384 30.95 -22.43 -46.14
CA TRP A 384 32.09 -23.24 -45.74
C TRP A 384 31.70 -24.49 -44.93
N LYS A 385 30.47 -24.58 -44.41
CA LYS A 385 30.04 -25.70 -43.56
C LYS A 385 29.75 -26.96 -44.37
N THR A 386 30.28 -28.09 -43.91
CA THR A 386 29.97 -29.41 -44.47
C THR A 386 28.54 -29.84 -44.12
N ASN A 387 28.02 -30.86 -44.80
CA ASN A 387 26.70 -31.41 -44.50
C ASN A 387 26.62 -31.97 -43.07
N GLU A 388 27.66 -32.64 -42.59
CA GLU A 388 27.72 -33.16 -41.20
C GLU A 388 27.64 -32.03 -40.17
N MET A 389 28.33 -30.90 -40.42
CA MET A 389 28.25 -29.73 -39.54
C MET A 389 26.85 -29.12 -39.55
N LYS A 390 26.22 -29.01 -40.72
CA LYS A 390 24.84 -28.51 -40.86
C LYS A 390 23.83 -29.43 -40.18
N ASP A 391 24.04 -30.75 -40.20
CA ASP A 391 23.19 -31.71 -39.49
C ASP A 391 23.34 -31.62 -37.97
N SER A 392 24.56 -31.42 -37.47
CA SER A 392 24.81 -31.14 -36.06
C SER A 392 24.09 -29.87 -35.58
N ASP A 393 24.17 -28.79 -36.35
CA ASP A 393 23.48 -27.53 -36.06
C ASP A 393 21.95 -27.69 -36.05
N ARG A 394 21.39 -28.46 -37.00
CA ARG A 394 19.95 -28.77 -37.03
C ARG A 394 19.50 -29.51 -35.77
N ASN A 395 20.27 -30.52 -35.35
CA ASN A 395 20.01 -31.24 -34.10
C ASN A 395 20.08 -30.32 -32.88
N PHE A 396 21.09 -29.44 -32.83
CA PHE A 396 21.23 -28.45 -31.76
C PHE A 396 20.05 -27.47 -31.71
N ILE A 397 19.61 -26.96 -32.86
CA ILE A 397 18.40 -26.12 -32.96
C ILE A 397 17.17 -26.89 -32.46
N GLN A 398 17.01 -28.15 -32.86
CA GLN A 398 15.88 -28.98 -32.44
C GLN A 398 15.84 -29.17 -30.91
N VAL A 399 16.98 -29.48 -30.29
CA VAL A 399 17.08 -29.64 -28.83
C VAL A 399 16.73 -28.34 -28.11
N ASN A 400 17.27 -27.20 -28.55
CA ASN A 400 16.96 -25.92 -27.91
C ASN A 400 15.52 -25.48 -28.15
N ARG A 401 14.92 -25.80 -29.31
CA ARG A 401 13.47 -25.61 -29.53
C ARG A 401 12.63 -26.43 -28.56
N GLN A 402 13.00 -27.69 -28.29
CA GLN A 402 12.29 -28.50 -27.31
C GLN A 402 12.35 -27.89 -25.91
N LYS A 403 13.50 -27.35 -25.50
CA LYS A 403 13.63 -26.60 -24.24
C LYS A 403 12.71 -25.37 -24.22
N LEU A 404 12.66 -24.63 -25.33
CA LEU A 404 11.77 -23.48 -25.50
C LEU A 404 10.29 -23.85 -25.35
N GLU A 405 9.85 -24.95 -25.98
CA GLU A 405 8.49 -25.46 -25.87
C GLU A 405 8.12 -25.85 -24.43
N GLN A 406 9.07 -26.35 -23.63
CA GLN A 406 8.84 -26.67 -22.21
C GLN A 406 8.58 -25.42 -21.35
N LEU A 407 9.11 -24.26 -21.74
CA LEU A 407 8.91 -23.00 -21.04
C LEU A 407 7.53 -22.37 -21.33
N LYS A 408 6.87 -22.76 -22.44
CA LYS A 408 5.53 -22.25 -22.78
C LYS A 408 4.48 -22.69 -21.77
N GLY A 409 3.42 -21.91 -21.62
CA GLY A 409 2.25 -22.33 -20.85
C GLY A 409 1.24 -21.23 -20.58
N LYS A 410 0.77 -21.10 -19.34
CA LYS A 410 -0.34 -20.21 -18.96
C LYS A 410 0.04 -19.28 -17.81
N ILE A 411 -0.45 -18.04 -17.86
CA ILE A 411 -0.38 -17.09 -16.75
C ILE A 411 -1.82 -16.80 -16.32
N PHE A 412 -2.13 -17.12 -15.08
CA PHE A 412 -3.42 -16.85 -14.46
C PHE A 412 -3.32 -15.61 -13.59
N ILE A 413 -4.21 -14.65 -13.76
CA ILE A 413 -4.25 -13.44 -12.93
C ILE A 413 -5.60 -13.41 -12.19
N TRP A 414 -5.57 -13.51 -10.87
CA TRP A 414 -6.77 -13.51 -10.04
C TRP A 414 -6.73 -12.41 -8.98
N GLY A 415 -7.71 -11.51 -9.04
CA GLY A 415 -7.94 -10.55 -7.97
C GLY A 415 -6.95 -9.39 -7.96
N HIS A 416 -6.09 -9.32 -8.97
CA HIS A 416 -5.23 -8.17 -9.23
C HIS A 416 -6.02 -7.08 -9.97
N SER A 417 -5.74 -5.81 -9.68
CA SER A 417 -6.41 -4.65 -10.30
C SER A 417 -5.95 -4.34 -11.72
N LEU A 418 -4.77 -4.85 -12.09
CA LEU A 418 -4.06 -4.55 -13.35
C LEU A 418 -3.86 -3.05 -13.55
N ASP A 419 -3.71 -2.31 -12.46
CA ASP A 419 -3.63 -0.86 -12.43
C ASP A 419 -2.24 -0.31 -12.85
N ILE A 420 -2.21 0.96 -13.25
CA ILE A 420 -0.98 1.68 -13.61
C ILE A 420 0.07 1.65 -12.48
N SER A 421 -0.35 1.50 -11.22
CA SER A 421 0.57 1.39 -10.10
C SER A 421 1.54 0.21 -10.22
N ASP A 422 1.10 -0.89 -10.86
CA ASP A 422 1.88 -2.11 -11.06
C ASP A 422 2.31 -2.29 -12.52
N LYS A 423 2.35 -1.19 -13.29
CA LYS A 423 2.66 -1.14 -14.72
C LYS A 423 3.92 -1.93 -15.10
N ASN A 424 4.97 -1.86 -14.30
CA ASN A 424 6.25 -2.51 -14.61
C ASN A 424 6.11 -4.05 -14.65
N TYR A 425 5.39 -4.64 -13.69
CA TYR A 425 5.11 -6.07 -13.69
C TYR A 425 4.17 -6.47 -14.84
N ILE A 426 3.18 -5.64 -15.13
CA ILE A 426 2.25 -5.87 -16.23
C ILE A 426 3.02 -5.87 -17.56
N ASN A 427 3.85 -4.87 -17.82
CA ASN A 427 4.67 -4.82 -19.03
C ASN A 427 5.54 -6.08 -19.17
N GLU A 428 6.18 -6.53 -18.09
CA GLU A 428 7.02 -7.71 -18.12
C GLU A 428 6.28 -9.00 -18.51
N ILE A 429 5.03 -9.19 -18.03
CA ILE A 429 4.17 -10.31 -18.48
C ILE A 429 3.94 -10.24 -20.00
N PHE A 430 3.60 -9.06 -20.50
CA PHE A 430 3.18 -8.87 -21.89
C PHE A 430 4.35 -8.66 -22.87
N GLU A 431 5.58 -8.52 -22.39
CA GLU A 431 6.81 -8.57 -23.20
C GLU A 431 7.23 -10.01 -23.52
N MET A 432 6.71 -11.01 -22.80
CA MET A 432 7.02 -12.42 -23.05
C MET A 432 6.44 -12.96 -24.37
N ASN A 433 5.45 -12.29 -24.97
CA ASN A 433 4.86 -12.72 -26.24
C ASN A 433 4.93 -11.64 -27.33
N GLU A 434 6.11 -11.11 -27.64
CA GLU A 434 6.21 -10.14 -28.75
C GLU A 434 6.19 -10.81 -30.12
N SER A 435 7.09 -11.77 -30.37
CA SER A 435 7.25 -12.43 -31.67
C SER A 435 6.65 -13.84 -31.71
N GLU A 436 6.57 -14.53 -30.58
CA GLU A 436 6.07 -15.89 -30.45
C GLU A 436 5.17 -16.01 -29.21
N LYS A 437 4.15 -16.87 -29.27
CA LYS A 437 3.28 -17.12 -28.11
C LYS A 437 4.01 -18.03 -27.11
N PHE A 438 4.55 -17.46 -26.04
CA PHE A 438 5.06 -18.23 -24.91
C PHE A 438 3.97 -18.54 -23.90
N PHE A 439 3.16 -17.55 -23.55
CA PHE A 439 2.13 -17.66 -22.54
C PHE A 439 0.73 -17.39 -23.08
N GLU A 440 -0.25 -18.12 -22.56
CA GLU A 440 -1.65 -17.69 -22.62
C GLU A 440 -2.00 -16.99 -21.30
N VAL A 441 -2.36 -15.71 -21.37
CA VAL A 441 -2.73 -14.91 -20.21
C VAL A 441 -4.24 -14.98 -20.01
N ILE A 442 -4.66 -15.43 -18.83
CA ILE A 442 -6.06 -15.59 -18.44
C ILE A 442 -6.32 -14.71 -17.22
N VAL A 443 -7.14 -13.68 -17.40
CA VAL A 443 -7.51 -12.72 -16.35
C VAL A 443 -8.89 -13.08 -15.79
N PHE A 444 -8.99 -13.23 -14.47
CA PHE A 444 -10.23 -13.53 -13.79
C PHE A 444 -10.96 -12.28 -13.30
N TYR A 445 -12.28 -12.25 -13.51
CA TYR A 445 -13.15 -11.17 -13.04
C TYR A 445 -14.35 -11.68 -12.25
N HIS A 446 -14.77 -10.92 -11.23
CA HIS A 446 -15.88 -11.33 -10.35
C HIS A 446 -17.26 -10.87 -10.83
N ASN A 447 -17.33 -9.81 -11.66
CA ASN A 447 -18.58 -9.36 -12.30
C ASN A 447 -18.27 -8.57 -13.59
N LYS A 448 -19.33 -8.15 -14.31
CA LYS A 448 -19.21 -7.42 -15.57
C LYS A 448 -18.51 -6.06 -15.43
N GLN A 449 -18.72 -5.36 -14.31
CA GLN A 449 -18.12 -4.06 -14.04
C GLN A 449 -16.61 -4.19 -13.85
N ALA A 450 -16.18 -5.18 -13.07
CA ALA A 450 -14.76 -5.49 -12.86
C ALA A 450 -14.07 -5.90 -14.16
N ASN A 451 -14.75 -6.68 -15.03
CA ASN A 451 -14.20 -7.01 -16.34
C ASN A 451 -13.93 -5.75 -17.20
N PHE A 452 -14.87 -4.79 -17.17
CA PHE A 452 -14.71 -3.51 -17.86
C PHE A 452 -13.51 -2.71 -17.31
N GLU A 453 -13.38 -2.62 -15.98
CA GLU A 453 -12.28 -1.89 -15.32
C GLU A 453 -10.91 -2.52 -15.62
N LEU A 454 -10.79 -3.86 -15.51
CA LEU A 454 -9.56 -4.58 -15.82
C LEU A 454 -9.12 -4.38 -17.28
N LEU A 455 -10.06 -4.41 -18.21
CA LEU A 455 -9.78 -4.16 -19.63
C LEU A 455 -9.37 -2.70 -19.87
N ALA A 456 -10.04 -1.74 -19.23
CA ALA A 456 -9.70 -0.33 -19.35
C ALA A 456 -8.28 -0.04 -18.85
N ASN A 457 -7.89 -0.61 -17.71
CA ASN A 457 -6.54 -0.45 -17.16
C ASN A 457 -5.48 -1.07 -18.07
N LEU A 458 -5.73 -2.28 -18.58
CA LEU A 458 -4.80 -2.92 -19.54
C LEU A 458 -4.65 -2.12 -20.84
N ILE A 459 -5.73 -1.55 -21.38
CA ILE A 459 -5.66 -0.67 -22.56
C ILE A 459 -4.87 0.59 -22.24
N HIS A 460 -5.03 1.17 -21.06
CA HIS A 460 -4.29 2.36 -20.64
C HIS A 460 -2.77 2.09 -20.57
N ILE A 461 -2.37 0.90 -20.10
CA ILE A 461 -0.96 0.51 -19.95
C ILE A 461 -0.33 0.10 -21.27
N LEU A 462 -0.97 -0.83 -22.01
CA LEU A 462 -0.37 -1.53 -23.16
C LEU A 462 -0.76 -0.92 -24.51
N GLY A 463 -1.77 -0.05 -24.52
CA GLY A 463 -2.37 0.49 -25.74
C GLY A 463 -3.37 -0.46 -26.39
N LYS A 464 -4.34 0.14 -27.10
CA LYS A 464 -5.44 -0.58 -27.74
C LYS A 464 -4.96 -1.64 -28.75
N ASP A 465 -4.01 -1.29 -29.61
CA ASP A 465 -3.61 -2.15 -30.73
C ASP A 465 -2.96 -3.45 -30.24
N LYS A 466 -2.15 -3.38 -29.17
CA LYS A 466 -1.53 -4.56 -28.55
C LYS A 466 -2.60 -5.47 -27.95
N ILE A 467 -3.54 -4.93 -27.18
CA ILE A 467 -4.64 -5.71 -26.59
C ILE A 467 -5.49 -6.40 -27.65
N GLU A 468 -5.89 -5.67 -28.69
CA GLU A 468 -6.71 -6.21 -29.77
C GLU A 468 -6.00 -7.36 -30.51
N PHE A 469 -4.70 -7.19 -30.79
CA PHE A 469 -3.87 -8.25 -31.37
C PHE A 469 -3.83 -9.49 -30.47
N TRP A 470 -3.61 -9.32 -29.17
CA TRP A 470 -3.53 -10.43 -28.21
C TRP A 470 -4.85 -11.20 -28.08
N MET A 471 -5.97 -10.47 -28.01
CA MET A 471 -7.29 -11.10 -27.90
C MET A 471 -7.66 -11.84 -29.19
N LYS A 472 -7.40 -11.26 -30.38
CA LYS A 472 -7.65 -11.91 -31.68
C LYS A 472 -6.88 -13.21 -31.85
N ASN A 473 -5.63 -13.24 -31.37
CA ASN A 473 -4.78 -14.44 -31.41
C ASN A 473 -5.03 -15.42 -30.26
N LYS A 474 -6.00 -15.16 -29.36
CA LYS A 474 -6.27 -15.96 -28.15
C LYS A 474 -5.04 -16.10 -27.24
N TRP A 475 -4.26 -15.03 -27.13
CA TRP A 475 -3.14 -14.91 -26.20
C TRP A 475 -3.57 -14.29 -24.87
N LEU A 476 -4.61 -13.46 -24.90
CA LEU A 476 -5.26 -12.88 -23.73
C LEU A 476 -6.73 -13.29 -23.71
N LYS A 477 -7.21 -13.75 -22.55
CA LYS A 477 -8.62 -14.08 -22.29
C LYS A 477 -9.07 -13.52 -20.95
N PHE A 478 -10.35 -13.20 -20.87
CA PHE A 478 -11.02 -12.84 -19.63
C PHE A 478 -12.06 -13.90 -19.31
N GLU A 479 -12.01 -14.44 -18.10
CA GLU A 479 -12.92 -15.48 -17.63
C GLU A 479 -13.54 -15.07 -16.27
N PRO A 480 -14.76 -15.52 -15.96
CA PRO A 480 -15.29 -15.38 -14.60
C PRO A 480 -14.36 -16.03 -13.58
N ASN A 481 -14.36 -15.50 -12.35
CA ASN A 481 -13.62 -16.09 -11.24
C ASN A 481 -13.89 -17.60 -11.13
N PRO A 482 -12.88 -18.42 -10.81
CA PRO A 482 -13.09 -19.81 -10.48
C PRO A 482 -14.08 -19.95 -9.32
N GLU A 483 -14.96 -20.95 -9.39
CA GLU A 483 -15.84 -21.28 -8.27
C GLU A 483 -15.00 -21.82 -7.11
N VAL A 484 -15.12 -21.15 -5.96
CA VAL A 484 -14.57 -21.60 -4.67
C VAL A 484 -15.69 -22.34 -3.94
N ASN A 485 -15.54 -23.64 -3.76
CA ASN A 485 -16.46 -24.44 -2.96
C ASN A 485 -16.04 -24.40 -1.50
N PHE A 486 -17.02 -24.18 -0.63
CA PHE A 486 -16.88 -24.21 0.82
C PHE A 486 -17.45 -25.55 1.29
N GLN A 487 -16.61 -26.58 1.37
CA GLN A 487 -17.07 -27.85 1.92
C GLN A 487 -17.06 -27.74 3.44
N THR A 488 -18.25 -27.80 4.05
CA THR A 488 -18.37 -28.09 5.48
C THR A 488 -17.97 -29.55 5.67
N GLU A 489 -16.80 -29.82 6.23
CA GLU A 489 -16.56 -31.13 6.79
C GLU A 489 -17.60 -31.36 7.91
N ASN A 490 -18.45 -32.35 7.72
CA ASN A 490 -18.81 -33.24 8.82
C ASN A 490 -17.48 -33.70 9.41
N LYS A 491 -17.13 -33.20 10.61
CA LYS A 491 -16.07 -33.79 11.42
C LYS A 491 -16.26 -35.30 11.36
N ILE A 492 -15.30 -35.97 10.74
CA ILE A 492 -15.21 -37.43 10.68
C ILE A 492 -15.51 -37.96 12.08
N GLU A 493 -16.48 -38.87 12.11
CA GLU A 493 -16.87 -39.65 13.27
C GLU A 493 -15.61 -40.18 13.96
N LEU A 494 -15.48 -39.86 15.25
CA LEU A 494 -14.70 -40.68 16.16
C LEU A 494 -15.40 -42.04 16.25
N GLU A 495 -15.16 -42.92 15.29
CA GLU A 495 -15.38 -44.34 15.47
C GLU A 495 -14.40 -44.83 16.54
N GLN A 496 -15.00 -45.22 17.67
CA GLN A 496 -14.63 -46.39 18.47
C GLN A 496 -13.25 -46.38 19.16
N VAL A 497 -13.24 -45.79 20.36
CA VAL A 497 -12.69 -46.48 21.54
C VAL A 497 -13.69 -46.35 22.69
N SER A 498 -14.71 -47.22 22.67
CA SER A 498 -15.26 -47.92 23.84
C SER A 498 -16.21 -49.01 23.38
#